data_AF-D2V4H3-F1
#
_entry.id   AF-D2V4H3-F1
#
_cell.length_a   1.000
_cell.length_b   1.000
_cell.length_c   1.000
_cell.angle_alpha   90.00
_cell.angle_beta   90.00
_cell.angle_gamma   90.00
#
_symmetry.space_group_name_H-M   'P 1'
#
loop_
_entity.id
_entity.type
_entity.pdbx_description
1 polymer ?
#
loop_
_entity_poly.entity_id
_entity_poly.type
_entity_poly.pdbx_seq_one_letter_code
_entity_poly.pdbx_strand_id
1 'polypeptide(L)'
;MSKTQFRDYYEVLGVTKEATKEEIRKAYKKQALVWHPDRNLDNQEEATHKFKEIQDAYETLFDDNERAWYDENKHIIMKGGMAAAKSGACDDDVDREPDQLNLWSYLSSSCYTTFNSNDKDNFFKIYQTVFDTILKEDEEYKSSKKVGGSSSNNANIQSPSFGDENSSFEQVNKFYTYWSTYSTKRSFAWKDKYRLSDAENRYIRRQIEKENEMERNKARKEYNDLVKHLLKKVKADDPRVKAEMKRRKKMQDEIEKKKEEDRLLQEKLKKE
;
A
#
# COMPACT_ATOMS: atom_id res chain seq x y z
N MET A 1 4.31 -19.42 -8.13
CA MET A 1 3.82 -18.50 -7.07
C MET A 1 2.36 -18.85 -6.83
N SER A 2 2.04 -19.35 -5.63
CA SER A 2 0.64 -19.55 -5.23
C SER A 2 -0.07 -18.20 -5.32
N LYS A 3 -1.12 -18.10 -6.14
CA LYS A 3 -1.95 -16.90 -6.21
C LYS A 3 -2.71 -16.81 -4.89
N THR A 4 -2.21 -16.02 -3.93
CA THR A 4 -2.96 -15.68 -2.72
C THR A 4 -4.19 -14.90 -3.15
N GLN A 5 -5.33 -15.59 -3.22
CA GLN A 5 -6.60 -14.98 -3.57
C GLN A 5 -7.05 -14.14 -2.38
N PHE A 6 -7.10 -12.82 -2.57
CA PHE A 6 -7.55 -11.91 -1.52
C PHE A 6 -9.00 -12.22 -1.14
N ARG A 7 -9.27 -12.35 0.15
CA ARG A 7 -10.61 -12.53 0.71
C ARG A 7 -11.08 -11.24 1.37
N ASP A 8 -12.37 -10.97 1.27
CA ASP A 8 -12.97 -9.79 1.89
C ASP A 8 -12.75 -9.82 3.41
N TYR A 9 -12.28 -8.72 4.00
CA TYR A 9 -12.00 -8.65 5.43
C TYR A 9 -13.24 -8.86 6.29
N TYR A 10 -14.42 -8.47 5.79
CA TYR A 10 -15.68 -8.76 6.45
C TYR A 10 -15.96 -10.28 6.47
N GLU A 11 -15.66 -10.99 5.38
CA GLU A 11 -15.78 -12.45 5.29
C GLU A 11 -14.75 -13.17 6.17
N VAL A 12 -13.51 -12.68 6.20
CA VAL A 12 -12.43 -13.23 7.05
C VAL A 12 -12.81 -13.20 8.53
N LEU A 13 -13.36 -12.08 9.00
CA LEU A 13 -13.86 -11.98 10.38
C LEU A 13 -15.24 -12.63 10.57
N GLY A 14 -15.98 -12.88 9.50
CA GLY A 14 -17.35 -13.42 9.55
C GLY A 14 -18.37 -12.41 10.09
N VAL A 15 -18.21 -11.13 9.71
CA VAL A 15 -19.09 -10.03 10.14
C VAL A 15 -19.68 -9.30 8.93
N THR A 16 -20.77 -8.58 9.13
CA THR A 16 -21.40 -7.78 8.05
C THR A 16 -20.73 -6.42 7.90
N LYS A 17 -20.97 -5.75 6.76
CA LYS A 17 -20.50 -4.37 6.54
C LYS A 17 -21.04 -3.37 7.58
N GLU A 18 -22.18 -3.67 8.21
CA GLU A 18 -22.80 -2.82 9.23
C GLU A 18 -22.30 -3.12 10.65
N ALA A 19 -21.36 -4.08 10.79
CA ALA A 19 -20.88 -4.50 12.09
C ALA A 19 -20.25 -3.35 12.89
N THR A 20 -20.61 -3.30 14.16
CA THR A 20 -20.08 -2.37 15.16
C THR A 20 -18.65 -2.75 15.57
N LYS A 21 -17.90 -1.80 16.14
CA LYS A 21 -16.54 -2.06 16.65
C LYS A 21 -16.50 -3.17 17.70
N GLU A 22 -17.57 -3.31 18.49
CA GLU A 22 -17.67 -4.37 19.48
C GLU A 22 -17.83 -5.75 18.84
N GLU A 23 -18.64 -5.86 17.79
CA GLU A 23 -18.83 -7.10 17.02
C GLU A 23 -17.55 -7.50 16.32
N ILE A 24 -16.87 -6.55 15.68
CA ILE A 24 -15.56 -6.77 15.03
C ILE A 24 -14.53 -7.28 16.05
N ARG A 25 -14.46 -6.66 17.24
CA ARG A 25 -13.57 -7.11 18.32
C ARG A 25 -13.93 -8.50 18.84
N LYS A 26 -15.23 -8.81 18.99
CA LYS A 26 -15.70 -10.13 19.42
C LYS A 26 -15.37 -11.20 18.37
N ALA A 27 -15.59 -10.91 17.10
CA ALA A 27 -15.29 -11.80 15.98
C ALA A 27 -13.77 -12.08 15.87
N TYR A 28 -12.94 -11.05 15.97
CA TYR A 28 -11.49 -11.19 16.01
C TYR A 28 -11.03 -12.12 17.13
N LYS A 29 -11.50 -11.92 18.36
CA LYS A 29 -11.15 -12.78 19.50
C LYS A 29 -11.53 -14.25 19.27
N LYS A 30 -12.70 -14.50 18.67
CA LYS A 30 -13.15 -15.85 18.34
C LYS A 30 -12.25 -16.49 17.28
N GLN A 31 -12.01 -15.80 16.18
CA GLN A 31 -11.18 -16.31 15.08
C GLN A 31 -9.72 -16.50 15.48
N ALA A 32 -9.15 -15.57 16.26
CA ALA A 32 -7.80 -15.68 16.80
C ALA A 32 -7.64 -16.90 17.71
N LEU A 33 -8.65 -17.25 18.51
CA LEU A 33 -8.65 -18.47 19.33
C LEU A 33 -8.77 -19.75 18.51
N VAL A 34 -9.45 -19.71 17.36
CA VAL A 34 -9.60 -20.87 16.47
C VAL A 34 -8.31 -21.12 15.70
N TRP A 35 -7.70 -20.07 15.15
CA TRP A 35 -6.52 -20.14 14.29
C TRP A 35 -5.20 -19.87 15.02
N HIS A 36 -5.17 -19.93 16.35
CA HIS A 36 -3.93 -19.78 17.12
C HIS A 36 -2.94 -20.92 16.79
N PRO A 37 -1.64 -20.64 16.54
CA PRO A 37 -0.66 -21.67 16.20
C PRO A 37 -0.53 -22.75 17.29
N ASP A 38 -0.60 -22.37 18.58
CA ASP A 38 -0.53 -23.32 19.70
C ASP A 38 -1.68 -24.35 19.74
N ARG A 39 -2.83 -24.04 19.14
CA ARG A 39 -3.98 -24.95 19.09
C ARG A 39 -4.02 -25.80 17.83
N ASN A 40 -3.27 -25.42 16.81
CA ASN A 40 -3.23 -26.06 15.50
C ASN A 40 -1.82 -26.56 15.20
N LEU A 41 -1.28 -27.40 16.10
CA LEU A 41 0.07 -27.96 15.99
C LEU A 41 0.28 -28.79 14.73
N ASP A 42 -0.78 -29.46 14.26
CA ASP A 42 -0.74 -30.30 13.05
C ASP A 42 -0.77 -29.47 11.75
N ASN A 43 -1.19 -28.20 11.82
CA ASN A 43 -1.37 -27.33 10.67
C ASN A 43 -0.88 -25.89 10.95
N GLN A 44 0.33 -25.80 11.50
CA GLN A 44 0.90 -24.53 11.96
C GLN A 44 1.06 -23.51 10.83
N GLU A 45 1.42 -23.96 9.62
CA GLU A 45 1.62 -23.06 8.47
C GLU A 45 0.30 -22.41 8.03
N GLU A 46 -0.76 -23.20 7.84
CA GLU A 46 -2.07 -22.66 7.46
C GLU A 46 -2.68 -21.81 8.59
N ALA A 47 -2.52 -22.25 9.84
CA ALA A 47 -2.98 -21.49 10.99
C ALA A 47 -2.26 -20.14 11.09
N THR A 48 -0.94 -20.10 10.90
CA THR A 48 -0.16 -18.86 10.90
C THR A 48 -0.58 -17.92 9.77
N HIS A 49 -0.82 -18.45 8.56
CA HIS A 49 -1.28 -17.65 7.43
C HIS A 49 -2.67 -17.05 7.70
N LYS A 50 -3.63 -17.88 8.14
CA LYS A 50 -4.98 -17.41 8.47
C LYS A 50 -4.98 -16.44 9.65
N PHE A 51 -4.14 -16.67 10.65
CA PHE A 51 -4.00 -15.79 11.79
C PHE A 51 -3.52 -14.39 11.37
N LYS A 52 -2.51 -14.31 10.50
CA LYS A 52 -2.07 -13.04 9.91
C LYS A 52 -3.19 -12.33 9.15
N GLU A 53 -3.96 -13.07 8.35
CA GLU A 53 -5.08 -12.51 7.59
C GLU A 53 -6.21 -11.99 8.49
N ILE A 54 -6.52 -12.70 9.58
CA ILE A 54 -7.47 -12.28 10.61
C ILE A 54 -6.98 -11.01 11.32
N GLN A 55 -5.67 -10.93 11.60
CA GLN A 55 -5.06 -9.75 12.21
C GLN A 55 -5.14 -8.54 11.27
N ASP A 56 -4.75 -8.69 10.01
CA ASP A 56 -4.87 -7.64 8.99
C ASP A 56 -6.33 -7.16 8.86
N ALA A 57 -7.28 -8.09 8.78
CA ALA A 57 -8.70 -7.77 8.70
C ALA A 57 -9.20 -6.99 9.92
N TYR A 58 -8.76 -7.36 11.13
CA TYR A 58 -9.11 -6.62 12.34
C TYR A 58 -8.48 -5.24 12.37
N GLU A 59 -7.19 -5.10 12.04
CA GLU A 59 -6.50 -3.81 12.04
C GLU A 59 -7.15 -2.83 11.05
N THR A 60 -7.52 -3.30 9.86
CA THR A 60 -8.21 -2.46 8.85
C THR A 60 -9.65 -2.13 9.26
N LEU A 61 -10.44 -3.09 9.76
CA LEU A 61 -11.86 -2.85 10.06
C LEU A 61 -12.10 -2.15 11.41
N PHE A 62 -11.13 -2.18 12.33
CA PHE A 62 -11.28 -1.59 13.66
C PHE A 62 -11.00 -0.07 13.68
N ASP A 63 -10.09 0.43 12.84
CA ASP A 63 -9.83 1.86 12.65
C ASP A 63 -10.80 2.45 11.64
N ASP A 64 -11.49 3.54 12.01
CA ASP A 64 -12.53 4.14 11.16
C ASP A 64 -11.97 4.68 9.84
N ASN A 65 -10.76 5.23 9.85
CA ASN A 65 -10.14 5.78 8.65
C ASN A 65 -9.69 4.66 7.71
N GLU A 66 -9.10 3.60 8.27
CA GLU A 66 -8.65 2.43 7.51
C GLU A 66 -9.86 1.66 6.94
N ARG A 67 -10.96 1.53 7.70
CA ARG A 67 -12.22 0.92 7.25
C ARG A 67 -12.88 1.73 6.13
N ALA A 68 -12.96 3.05 6.28
CA ALA A 68 -13.53 3.92 5.24
C ALA A 68 -12.72 3.80 3.93
N TRP A 69 -11.40 3.86 4.04
CA TRP A 69 -10.51 3.70 2.89
C TRP A 69 -10.63 2.30 2.26
N TYR A 70 -10.74 1.24 3.07
CA TYR A 70 -11.00 -0.11 2.58
C TYR A 70 -12.31 -0.21 1.79
N ASP A 71 -13.40 0.32 2.36
CA ASP A 71 -14.73 0.29 1.74
C ASP A 71 -14.76 1.05 0.41
N GLU A 72 -14.09 2.20 0.33
CA GLU A 72 -13.96 3.00 -0.90
C GLU A 72 -13.19 2.24 -2.00
N ASN A 73 -12.11 1.55 -1.62
CA ASN A 73 -11.21 0.89 -2.56
C ASN A 73 -11.56 -0.59 -2.83
N LYS A 74 -12.54 -1.17 -2.10
CA LYS A 74 -12.93 -2.59 -2.19
C LYS A 74 -13.16 -3.09 -3.61
N HIS A 75 -13.73 -2.25 -4.47
CA HIS A 75 -14.01 -2.61 -5.87
C HIS A 75 -12.74 -2.77 -6.72
N ILE A 76 -11.68 -2.00 -6.44
CA ILE A 76 -10.35 -2.12 -7.08
C ILE A 76 -9.66 -3.38 -6.55
N ILE A 77 -9.72 -3.55 -5.23
CA ILE A 77 -9.15 -4.67 -4.49
C ILE A 77 -9.66 -6.01 -5.02
N MET A 78 -10.98 -6.13 -5.19
CA MET A 78 -11.61 -7.38 -5.64
C MET A 78 -11.40 -7.62 -7.15
N LYS A 79 -11.32 -6.57 -7.97
CA LYS A 79 -11.08 -6.69 -9.41
C LYS A 79 -9.64 -7.11 -9.74
N GLY A 80 -8.66 -6.61 -8.98
CA GLY A 80 -7.24 -6.95 -9.17
C GLY A 80 -6.89 -8.42 -8.91
N GLY A 81 -7.73 -9.17 -8.20
CA GLY A 81 -7.57 -10.62 -7.99
C GLY A 81 -8.14 -11.49 -9.12
N MET A 82 -9.10 -10.99 -9.90
CA MET A 82 -9.78 -11.74 -10.96
C MET A 82 -9.17 -11.56 -12.36
N ALA A 83 -8.45 -10.47 -12.63
CA ALA A 83 -7.87 -10.21 -13.95
C ALA A 83 -6.88 -11.30 -14.40
N ALA A 84 -6.10 -11.86 -13.44
CA ALA A 84 -5.12 -12.91 -13.73
C ALA A 84 -5.72 -14.32 -13.97
N ALA A 85 -7.04 -14.51 -13.91
CA ALA A 85 -7.70 -15.81 -14.06
C ALA A 85 -8.41 -16.01 -15.42
N LYS A 86 -8.48 -14.99 -16.28
CA LYS A 86 -9.06 -15.06 -17.64
C LYS A 86 -7.99 -15.14 -18.74
N SER A 87 -6.89 -15.85 -18.51
CA SER A 87 -5.87 -16.14 -19.53
C SER A 87 -6.36 -17.22 -20.51
N GLY A 88 -7.40 -16.92 -21.29
CA GLY A 88 -8.01 -17.88 -22.22
C GLY A 88 -9.01 -17.32 -23.23
N ALA A 89 -8.94 -16.04 -23.62
CA ALA A 89 -9.79 -15.51 -24.70
C ALA A 89 -9.17 -14.33 -25.46
N CYS A 90 -9.21 -14.46 -26.79
CA CYS A 90 -8.98 -13.55 -27.93
C CYS A 90 -8.32 -12.17 -27.73
N ASP A 91 -7.34 -11.89 -28.61
CA ASP A 91 -6.44 -10.72 -28.64
C ASP A 91 -7.04 -9.39 -29.14
N ASP A 92 -8.36 -9.26 -29.35
CA ASP A 92 -8.94 -8.14 -30.12
C ASP A 92 -9.76 -7.10 -29.31
N ASP A 93 -9.60 -7.08 -27.97
CA ASP A 93 -10.24 -6.07 -27.12
C ASP A 93 -9.31 -4.86 -26.87
N VAL A 94 -9.46 -3.82 -27.70
CA VAL A 94 -8.73 -2.53 -27.59
C VAL A 94 -9.03 -1.77 -26.28
N ASP A 95 -10.12 -2.11 -25.59
CA ASP A 95 -10.54 -1.51 -24.32
C ASP A 95 -10.07 -2.31 -23.08
N ARG A 96 -9.14 -3.26 -23.25
CA ARG A 96 -8.61 -4.07 -22.14
C ARG A 96 -7.76 -3.21 -21.21
N GLU A 97 -8.21 -3.10 -19.95
CA GLU A 97 -7.41 -2.50 -18.89
C GLU A 97 -6.07 -3.28 -18.79
N PRO A 98 -4.91 -2.59 -18.87
CA PRO A 98 -3.62 -3.27 -18.81
C PRO A 98 -3.50 -4.06 -17.52
N ASP A 99 -2.78 -5.19 -17.58
CA ASP A 99 -2.47 -6.02 -16.41
C ASP A 99 -1.66 -5.19 -15.40
N GLN A 100 -2.37 -4.48 -14.52
CA GLN A 100 -1.76 -3.65 -13.49
C GLN A 100 -1.28 -4.53 -12.34
N LEU A 101 -0.12 -4.19 -11.78
CA LEU A 101 0.33 -4.76 -10.53
C LEU A 101 -0.75 -4.53 -9.46
N ASN A 102 -1.30 -5.61 -8.91
CA ASN A 102 -2.27 -5.51 -7.83
C ASN A 102 -1.54 -5.13 -6.53
N LEU A 103 -1.39 -3.83 -6.30
CA LEU A 103 -0.73 -3.31 -5.10
C LEU A 103 -1.36 -3.86 -3.82
N TRP A 104 -2.66 -4.18 -3.86
CA TRP A 104 -3.39 -4.72 -2.73
C TRP A 104 -2.84 -6.03 -2.17
N SER A 105 -2.34 -6.95 -3.01
CA SER A 105 -1.78 -8.21 -2.50
C SER A 105 -0.55 -7.96 -1.61
N TYR A 106 0.08 -6.80 -1.73
CA TYR A 106 1.22 -6.36 -0.94
C TYR A 106 0.82 -5.48 0.24
N LEU A 107 -0.47 -5.15 0.41
CA LEU A 107 -0.97 -4.52 1.63
C LEU A 107 -1.21 -5.55 2.74
N SER A 108 -1.22 -6.85 2.49
CA SER A 108 -1.34 -7.84 3.58
C SER A 108 0.04 -8.20 4.13
N SER A 109 0.12 -8.35 5.45
CA SER A 109 1.31 -8.84 6.17
C SER A 109 1.63 -10.30 5.83
N SER A 110 0.75 -10.96 5.07
CA SER A 110 0.97 -12.31 4.51
C SER A 110 1.87 -12.31 3.27
N CYS A 111 2.18 -11.15 2.66
CA CYS A 111 2.96 -11.12 1.42
C CYS A 111 4.45 -11.46 1.61
N TYR A 112 4.98 -11.38 2.84
CA TYR A 112 6.34 -11.78 3.19
C TYR A 112 6.34 -12.76 4.37
N THR A 113 7.33 -13.65 4.39
CA THR A 113 7.45 -14.70 5.42
C THR A 113 8.45 -14.32 6.49
N THR A 114 9.58 -13.72 6.09
CA THR A 114 10.66 -13.34 6.98
C THR A 114 11.22 -11.95 6.63
N PHE A 115 12.00 -11.41 7.57
CA PHE A 115 12.76 -10.19 7.39
C PHE A 115 14.23 -10.46 7.06
N ASN A 116 14.63 -11.74 6.91
CA ASN A 116 16.02 -12.13 6.73
C ASN A 116 16.42 -12.11 5.24
N SER A 117 17.52 -11.42 4.93
CA SER A 117 18.09 -11.23 3.59
C SER A 117 18.30 -12.52 2.77
N ASN A 118 18.49 -13.66 3.45
CA ASN A 118 18.76 -14.95 2.81
C ASN A 118 17.52 -15.65 2.25
N ASP A 119 16.32 -15.25 2.66
CA ASP A 119 15.09 -15.89 2.19
C ASP A 119 14.62 -15.34 0.84
N LYS A 120 13.91 -16.17 0.08
CA LYS A 120 13.37 -15.82 -1.24
C LYS A 120 12.19 -14.84 -1.12
N ASP A 121 11.36 -15.00 -0.11
CA ASP A 121 10.15 -14.20 0.15
C ASP A 121 10.38 -13.18 1.30
N ASN A 122 11.53 -12.52 1.25
CA ASN A 122 11.88 -11.48 2.22
C ASN A 122 11.15 -10.17 1.91
N PHE A 123 10.62 -9.55 2.96
CA PHE A 123 10.15 -8.16 3.01
C PHE A 123 10.93 -7.21 2.06
N PHE A 124 12.26 -7.14 2.17
CA PHE A 124 13.06 -6.19 1.39
C PHE A 124 13.00 -6.44 -0.13
N LYS A 125 13.14 -7.69 -0.55
CA LYS A 125 13.11 -8.05 -1.99
C LYS A 125 11.72 -7.88 -2.58
N ILE A 126 10.68 -8.26 -1.84
CA ILE A 126 9.29 -8.14 -2.28
C ILE A 126 8.94 -6.67 -2.52
N TYR A 127 9.13 -5.82 -1.52
CA TYR A 127 8.78 -4.41 -1.66
C TYR A 127 9.70 -3.67 -2.62
N GLN A 128 10.99 -4.03 -2.69
CA GLN A 128 11.88 -3.51 -3.73
C GLN A 128 11.32 -3.83 -5.13
N THR A 129 10.94 -5.09 -5.39
CA THR A 129 10.38 -5.51 -6.68
C THR A 129 9.07 -4.76 -6.99
N VAL A 130 8.20 -4.56 -6.00
CA VAL A 130 6.95 -3.82 -6.17
C VAL A 130 7.22 -2.36 -6.58
N PHE A 131 8.06 -1.65 -5.83
CA PHE A 131 8.37 -0.25 -6.12
C PHE A 131 9.16 -0.08 -7.43
N ASP A 132 10.06 -1.00 -7.75
CA ASP A 132 10.78 -1.02 -9.03
C ASP A 132 9.82 -1.29 -10.20
N THR A 133 8.82 -2.17 -10.02
CA THR A 133 7.77 -2.43 -11.03
C THR A 133 6.92 -1.18 -11.27
N ILE A 134 6.50 -0.49 -10.20
CA ILE A 134 5.74 0.77 -10.31
C ILE A 134 6.53 1.80 -11.12
N LEU A 135 7.84 1.95 -10.84
CA LEU A 135 8.72 2.87 -11.56
C LEU A 135 8.88 2.46 -13.02
N LYS A 136 9.08 1.16 -13.29
CA LYS A 136 9.22 0.63 -14.65
C LYS A 136 7.98 0.90 -15.50
N GLU A 137 6.80 0.60 -14.98
CA GLU A 137 5.52 0.85 -15.66
C GLU A 137 5.32 2.36 -15.94
N ASP A 138 5.76 3.23 -15.03
CA ASP A 138 5.74 4.69 -15.24
C ASP A 138 6.78 5.17 -16.27
N GLU A 139 7.92 4.49 -16.41
CA GLU A 139 8.95 4.79 -17.41
C GLU A 139 8.59 4.30 -18.82
N GLU A 140 7.98 3.12 -18.94
CA GLU A 140 7.43 2.61 -20.20
C GLU A 140 6.40 3.58 -20.81
N TYR A 141 5.66 4.31 -19.96
CA TYR A 141 4.78 5.37 -20.41
C TYR A 141 5.54 6.64 -20.87
N LYS A 142 6.70 6.97 -20.31
CA LYS A 142 7.53 8.09 -20.78
C LYS A 142 8.19 7.78 -22.13
N SER A 143 8.65 6.55 -22.32
CA SER A 143 9.35 6.13 -23.55
C SER A 143 8.41 6.02 -24.75
N SER A 144 7.18 5.52 -24.55
CA SER A 144 6.14 5.49 -25.59
C SER A 144 5.71 6.89 -26.08
N LYS A 145 5.89 7.93 -25.27
CA LYS A 145 5.63 9.34 -25.64
C LYS A 145 6.80 10.03 -26.36
N LYS A 146 8.01 9.44 -26.35
CA LYS A 146 9.21 9.96 -27.03
C LYS A 146 9.29 9.51 -28.50
N VAL A 147 8.26 9.80 -29.29
CA VAL A 147 8.36 9.78 -30.76
C VAL A 147 8.49 11.24 -31.22
N GLY A 148 9.73 11.73 -31.26
CA GLY A 148 10.09 13.06 -31.77
C GLY A 148 10.53 14.07 -30.71
N GLY A 149 11.85 14.28 -30.61
CA GLY A 149 12.42 15.49 -29.98
C GLY A 149 13.36 15.28 -28.79
N SER A 150 14.65 15.46 -29.07
CA SER A 150 15.81 15.85 -28.26
C SER A 150 15.89 15.55 -26.75
N SER A 151 17.02 14.91 -26.39
CA SER A 151 17.56 14.79 -25.03
C SER A 151 17.67 16.15 -24.33
N SER A 152 16.71 16.44 -23.46
CA SER A 152 16.91 17.37 -22.37
C SER A 152 17.52 16.60 -21.20
N ASN A 153 18.70 17.06 -20.76
CA ASN A 153 19.39 16.66 -19.55
C ASN A 153 18.51 16.98 -18.33
N ASN A 154 17.51 16.15 -18.06
CA ASN A 154 16.85 16.15 -16.77
C ASN A 154 17.78 15.46 -15.79
N ALA A 155 18.16 16.19 -14.73
CA ALA A 155 18.88 15.65 -13.59
C ALA A 155 18.32 14.25 -13.29
N ASN A 156 19.19 13.25 -13.44
CA ASN A 156 18.91 11.86 -13.15
C ASN A 156 18.64 11.79 -11.64
N ILE A 157 17.41 12.11 -11.22
CA ILE A 157 16.91 11.76 -9.89
C ILE A 157 16.76 10.26 -9.95
N GLN A 158 17.89 9.58 -9.78
CA GLN A 158 17.97 8.16 -9.60
C GLN A 158 17.06 7.86 -8.40
N SER A 159 15.92 7.22 -8.68
CA SER A 159 14.96 6.88 -7.65
C SER A 159 15.69 6.15 -6.53
N PRO A 160 15.53 6.58 -5.27
CA PRO A 160 16.20 5.91 -4.16
C PRO A 160 15.73 4.45 -4.11
N SER A 161 16.69 3.53 -4.00
CA SER A 161 16.39 2.11 -3.81
C SER A 161 15.84 1.87 -2.40
N PHE A 162 15.00 0.84 -2.25
CA PHE A 162 14.47 0.40 -0.95
C PHE A 162 15.56 -0.07 0.02
N GLY A 163 16.68 -0.55 -0.53
CA GLY A 163 17.80 -1.09 0.22
C GLY A 163 17.52 -2.47 0.83
N ASP A 164 18.35 -2.82 1.78
CA ASP A 164 18.40 -4.10 2.50
C ASP A 164 18.35 -3.90 4.02
N GLU A 165 18.50 -4.99 4.77
CA GLU A 165 18.52 -4.99 6.24
C GLU A 165 19.58 -4.07 6.84
N ASN A 166 20.71 -3.87 6.15
CA ASN A 166 21.85 -3.10 6.62
C ASN A 166 21.85 -1.64 6.15
N SER A 167 20.83 -1.22 5.40
CA SER A 167 20.77 0.12 4.86
C SER A 167 20.62 1.17 5.96
N SER A 168 21.38 2.26 5.83
CA SER A 168 21.37 3.35 6.81
C SER A 168 20.00 4.02 6.87
N PHE A 169 19.61 4.46 8.06
CA PHE A 169 18.35 5.19 8.24
C PHE A 169 18.25 6.43 7.34
N GLU A 170 19.37 7.06 6.99
CA GLU A 170 19.36 8.19 6.05
C GLU A 170 18.91 7.77 4.64
N GLN A 171 19.37 6.61 4.16
CA GLN A 171 18.95 6.04 2.87
C GLN A 171 17.47 5.65 2.91
N VAL A 172 17.05 5.01 4.00
CA VAL A 172 15.65 4.64 4.25
C VAL A 172 14.76 5.88 4.28
N ASN A 173 15.19 6.95 4.93
CA ASN A 173 14.43 8.20 4.99
C ASN A 173 14.35 8.90 3.62
N LYS A 174 15.43 8.87 2.81
CA LYS A 174 15.41 9.36 1.42
C LYS A 174 14.38 8.60 0.59
N PHE A 175 14.34 7.27 0.73
CA PHE A 175 13.34 6.43 0.07
C PHE A 175 11.91 6.84 0.42
N TYR A 176 11.57 6.86 1.71
CA TYR A 176 10.21 7.20 2.15
C TYR A 176 9.84 8.66 1.83
N THR A 177 10.80 9.58 1.83
CA THR A 177 10.54 10.98 1.46
C THR A 177 10.20 11.08 -0.02
N TYR A 178 10.97 10.42 -0.89
CA TYR A 178 10.70 10.39 -2.34
C TYR A 178 9.30 9.84 -2.62
N TRP A 179 8.99 8.66 -2.08
CA TRP A 179 7.71 8.00 -2.31
C TRP A 179 6.52 8.71 -1.65
N SER A 180 6.73 9.51 -0.59
CA SER A 180 5.66 10.32 0.00
C SER A 180 5.11 11.37 -0.98
N THR A 181 5.99 11.86 -1.87
CA THR A 181 5.67 12.84 -2.91
C THR A 181 5.41 12.21 -4.28
N TYR A 182 5.37 10.89 -4.37
CA TYR A 182 5.18 10.17 -5.62
C TYR A 182 3.82 10.51 -6.26
N SER A 183 3.84 10.66 -7.59
CA SER A 183 2.68 10.74 -8.44
C SER A 183 2.95 9.97 -9.72
N THR A 184 2.03 9.09 -10.07
CA THR A 184 2.09 8.33 -11.32
C THR A 184 2.08 9.25 -12.53
N LYS A 185 2.82 8.82 -13.56
CA LYS A 185 2.92 9.50 -14.85
C LYS A 185 2.06 8.87 -15.94
N ARG A 186 1.32 7.80 -15.64
CA ARG A 186 0.47 7.08 -16.61
C ARG A 186 -0.70 7.95 -17.11
N SER A 187 -1.17 7.70 -18.32
CA SER A 187 -2.33 8.41 -18.90
C SER A 187 -3.64 8.11 -18.18
N PHE A 188 -3.84 6.83 -17.83
CA PHE A 188 -5.15 6.24 -17.49
C PHE A 188 -6.16 6.35 -18.64
N ALA A 189 -5.71 6.39 -19.89
CA ALA A 189 -6.59 6.55 -21.05
C ALA A 189 -7.64 5.43 -21.19
N TRP A 190 -7.35 4.23 -20.69
CA TRP A 190 -8.29 3.10 -20.64
C TRP A 190 -9.44 3.30 -19.63
N LYS A 191 -9.42 4.38 -18.85
CA LYS A 191 -10.54 4.78 -17.97
C LYS A 191 -11.51 5.75 -18.64
N ASP A 192 -11.28 6.12 -19.90
CA ASP A 192 -12.19 6.95 -20.68
C ASP A 192 -13.56 6.24 -20.82
N LYS A 193 -14.64 6.92 -20.45
CA LYS A 193 -16.00 6.37 -20.50
C LYS A 193 -16.61 6.41 -21.89
N TYR A 194 -16.27 7.43 -22.67
CA TYR A 194 -16.85 7.66 -24.00
C TYR A 194 -15.76 7.81 -25.04
N ARG A 195 -16.03 7.37 -26.26
CA ARG A 195 -15.10 7.57 -27.37
C ARG A 195 -15.31 8.96 -27.98
N LEU A 196 -14.21 9.61 -28.32
CA LEU A 196 -14.25 10.94 -28.94
C LEU A 196 -14.88 10.94 -30.35
N SER A 197 -14.94 9.76 -30.99
CA SER A 197 -15.60 9.54 -32.29
C SER A 197 -17.11 9.69 -32.21
N ASP A 198 -17.70 9.44 -31.05
CA ASP A 198 -19.15 9.33 -30.88
C ASP A 198 -19.80 10.72 -30.69
N ALA A 199 -18.99 11.78 -30.69
CA ALA A 199 -19.44 13.14 -30.53
C ALA A 199 -20.11 13.68 -31.80
N GLU A 200 -21.41 14.01 -31.72
CA GLU A 200 -22.18 14.55 -32.84
C GLU A 200 -21.73 15.97 -33.27
N ASN A 201 -21.17 16.75 -32.34
CA ASN A 201 -20.69 18.10 -32.62
C ASN A 201 -19.53 18.52 -31.69
N ARG A 202 -18.93 19.68 -31.98
CA ARG A 202 -17.80 20.23 -31.20
C ARG A 202 -18.14 20.46 -29.73
N TYR A 203 -19.38 20.78 -29.40
CA TYR A 203 -19.81 21.01 -28.02
C TYR A 203 -19.85 19.71 -27.24
N ILE A 204 -20.49 18.67 -27.78
CA ILE A 204 -20.56 17.34 -27.18
C ILE A 204 -19.16 16.75 -27.04
N ARG A 205 -18.29 16.93 -28.06
CA ARG A 205 -16.90 16.50 -27.98
C ARG A 205 -16.16 17.10 -26.78
N ARG A 206 -16.33 18.40 -26.52
CA ARG A 206 -15.73 19.07 -25.36
C ARG A 206 -16.28 18.53 -24.03
N GLN A 207 -17.56 18.18 -23.97
CA GLN A 207 -18.15 17.57 -22.77
C GLN A 207 -17.56 16.18 -22.53
N ILE A 208 -17.46 15.36 -23.59
CA ILE A 208 -16.82 14.04 -23.52
C ILE A 208 -15.36 14.15 -23.09
N GLU A 209 -14.58 15.05 -23.69
CA GLU A 209 -13.18 15.28 -23.31
C GLU A 209 -13.04 15.64 -21.83
N LYS A 210 -13.92 16.52 -21.34
CA LYS A 210 -13.96 16.93 -19.94
C LYS A 210 -14.35 15.77 -19.02
N GLU A 211 -15.36 14.98 -19.39
CA GLU A 211 -15.81 13.84 -18.58
C GLU A 211 -14.76 12.74 -18.52
N ASN A 212 -14.17 12.38 -19.65
CA ASN A 212 -13.04 11.46 -19.69
C ASN A 212 -11.86 11.98 -18.87
N GLU A 213 -11.52 13.27 -18.97
CA GLU A 213 -10.45 13.87 -18.16
C GLU A 213 -10.74 13.77 -16.65
N MET A 214 -11.98 14.00 -16.23
CA MET A 214 -12.39 13.83 -14.84
C MET A 214 -12.21 12.38 -14.37
N GLU A 215 -12.62 11.40 -15.17
CA GLU A 215 -12.45 9.98 -14.85
C GLU A 215 -10.98 9.56 -14.79
N ARG A 216 -10.15 10.01 -15.75
CA ARG A 216 -8.71 9.78 -15.72
C ARG A 216 -8.06 10.39 -14.48
N ASN A 217 -8.46 11.61 -14.11
CA ASN A 217 -7.94 12.29 -12.92
C ASN A 217 -8.36 11.57 -11.63
N LYS A 218 -9.61 11.07 -11.57
CA LYS A 218 -10.11 10.27 -10.46
C LYS A 218 -9.31 8.97 -10.31
N ALA A 219 -9.12 8.21 -11.38
CA ALA A 219 -8.35 6.98 -11.36
C ALA A 219 -6.87 7.21 -11.02
N ARG A 220 -6.26 8.32 -11.51
CA ARG A 220 -4.89 8.73 -11.12
C ARG A 220 -4.80 9.02 -9.62
N LYS A 221 -5.80 9.70 -9.07
CA LYS A 221 -5.87 9.99 -7.64
C LYS A 221 -5.97 8.71 -6.82
N GLU A 222 -6.92 7.82 -7.18
CA GLU A 222 -7.11 6.52 -6.52
C GLU A 222 -5.82 5.68 -6.53
N TYR A 223 -5.14 5.58 -7.66
CA TYR A 223 -3.87 4.87 -7.75
C TYR A 223 -2.77 5.49 -6.89
N ASN A 224 -2.62 6.82 -6.92
CA ASN A 224 -1.64 7.51 -6.09
C ASN A 224 -1.92 7.33 -4.59
N ASP A 225 -3.19 7.37 -4.19
CA ASP A 225 -3.61 7.16 -2.82
C ASP A 225 -3.34 5.70 -2.39
N LEU A 226 -3.52 4.72 -3.27
CA LEU A 226 -3.12 3.32 -3.05
C LEU A 226 -1.61 3.16 -2.84
N VAL A 227 -0.77 3.77 -3.69
CA VAL A 227 0.70 3.71 -3.54
C VAL A 227 1.15 4.35 -2.23
N LYS A 228 0.57 5.50 -1.86
CA LYS A 228 0.89 6.20 -0.61
C LYS A 228 0.42 5.41 0.61
N HIS A 229 -0.73 4.77 0.53
CA HIS A 229 -1.23 3.90 1.57
C HIS A 229 -0.32 2.68 1.75
N LEU A 230 0.07 2.02 0.65
CA LEU A 230 1.07 0.95 0.68
C LEU A 230 2.37 1.43 1.35
N LEU A 231 2.88 2.61 0.97
CA LEU A 231 4.07 3.20 1.58
C LEU A 231 3.91 3.42 3.09
N LYS A 232 2.75 3.89 3.54
CA LYS A 232 2.43 4.09 4.97
C LYS A 232 2.49 2.76 5.72
N LYS A 233 1.90 1.70 5.17
CA LYS A 233 1.93 0.36 5.78
C LYS A 233 3.34 -0.22 5.79
N VAL A 234 4.04 -0.19 4.65
CA VAL A 234 5.45 -0.63 4.56
C VAL A 234 6.32 0.09 5.57
N LYS A 235 6.17 1.41 5.71
CA LYS A 235 6.89 2.22 6.71
C LYS A 235 6.54 1.83 8.14
N ALA A 236 5.27 1.51 8.40
CA ALA A 236 4.81 1.06 9.71
C ALA A 236 5.39 -0.32 10.05
N ASP A 237 5.58 -1.19 9.06
CA ASP A 237 6.08 -2.56 9.23
C ASP A 237 7.60 -2.70 9.21
N ASP A 238 8.30 -1.79 8.55
CA ASP A 238 9.76 -1.79 8.37
C ASP A 238 10.51 -1.84 9.72
N PRO A 239 11.26 -2.93 10.00
CA PRO A 239 12.04 -3.07 11.23
C PRO A 239 13.03 -1.92 11.46
N ARG A 240 13.64 -1.38 10.40
CA ARG A 240 14.61 -0.28 10.47
C ARG A 240 13.95 0.99 10.97
N VAL A 241 12.72 1.26 10.51
CA VAL A 241 11.92 2.40 10.96
C VAL A 241 11.42 2.19 12.38
N LYS A 242 10.93 1.00 12.74
CA LYS A 242 10.51 0.67 14.11
C LYS A 242 11.65 0.85 15.11
N ALA A 243 12.86 0.39 14.77
CA ALA A 243 14.05 0.53 15.61
C ALA A 243 14.40 2.00 15.86
N GLU A 244 14.41 2.84 14.81
CA GLU A 244 14.71 4.26 14.95
C GLU A 244 13.61 5.02 15.71
N MET A 245 12.33 4.72 15.47
CA MET A 245 11.22 5.32 16.22
C MET A 245 11.32 4.98 17.72
N LYS A 246 11.66 3.74 18.06
CA LYS A 246 11.89 3.32 19.46
C LYS A 246 13.07 4.07 20.08
N ARG A 247 14.17 4.25 19.34
CA ARG A 247 15.35 5.01 19.79
C ARG A 247 15.01 6.48 20.05
N ARG A 248 14.30 7.14 19.12
CA ARG A 248 13.88 8.53 19.25
C ARG A 248 12.92 8.74 20.42
N LYS A 249 11.98 7.81 20.63
CA LYS A 249 11.08 7.84 21.79
C LYS A 249 11.84 7.77 23.11
N LYS A 250 12.79 6.82 23.26
CA LYS A 250 13.64 6.73 24.45
C LYS A 250 14.39 8.03 24.73
N MET A 251 14.99 8.63 23.69
CA MET A 251 15.69 9.90 23.82
C MET A 251 14.76 11.05 24.24
N GLN A 252 13.52 11.07 23.73
CA GLN A 252 12.52 12.06 24.15
C GLN A 252 12.11 11.87 25.62
N ASP A 253 11.85 10.64 26.03
CA ASP A 253 11.49 10.30 27.42
C ASP A 253 12.63 10.68 28.39
N GLU A 254 13.90 10.49 27.99
CA GLU A 254 15.08 10.90 28.76
C GLU A 254 15.20 12.43 28.87
N ILE A 255 14.96 13.16 27.78
CA ILE A 255 14.95 14.63 27.78
C ILE A 255 13.82 15.16 28.67
N GLU A 256 12.65 14.54 28.63
CA GLU A 256 11.50 14.94 29.46
C GLU A 256 11.76 14.71 30.94
N LYS A 257 12.31 13.55 31.30
CA LYS A 257 12.76 13.26 32.67
C LYS A 257 13.77 14.28 33.17
N LYS A 258 14.78 14.60 32.36
CA LYS A 258 15.80 15.59 32.74
C LYS A 258 15.19 16.98 32.94
N LYS A 259 14.24 17.40 32.09
CA LYS A 259 13.52 18.67 32.26
C LYS A 259 12.69 18.71 33.54
N GLU A 260 12.06 17.58 33.90
CA GLU A 260 11.30 17.48 35.14
C GLU A 260 12.19 17.52 36.38
N GLU A 261 13.33 16.82 36.35
CA GLU A 261 14.36 16.88 37.40
C GLU A 261 14.88 18.31 37.59
N ASP A 262 15.22 19.00 36.50
CA ASP A 262 15.67 20.40 36.53
C ASP A 262 14.58 21.33 37.09
N ARG A 263 13.30 21.12 36.75
CA ARG A 263 12.16 21.88 37.29
C ARG A 263 12.03 21.69 38.80
N LEU A 264 12.09 20.44 39.27
CA LEU A 264 12.00 20.12 40.70
C LEU A 264 13.19 20.70 41.48
N LEU A 265 14.40 20.69 40.90
CA LEU A 265 15.57 21.31 41.51
C LEU A 265 15.40 22.84 41.64
N GLN A 266 14.89 23.50 40.59
CA GLN A 266 14.59 24.94 40.65
C GLN A 266 13.52 25.29 41.67
N GLU A 267 12.48 24.46 41.86
CA GLU A 267 11.48 24.68 42.89
C GLU A 267 12.04 24.53 44.32
N LYS A 268 12.97 23.59 44.53
CA LYS A 268 13.66 23.43 45.83
C LYS A 268 14.51 24.65 46.14
N LEU A 269 15.31 25.11 45.17
CA LEU A 269 16.17 26.31 45.32
C LEU A 269 15.39 27.60 45.56
N LYS A 270 14.12 27.68 45.15
CA LYS A 270 13.24 28.84 45.43
C LYS A 270 12.59 28.81 46.81
N LYS A 271 12.61 27.66 47.49
CA LYS A 271 11.99 27.46 48.82
C LYS A 271 12.99 27.60 49.97
N GLU A 272 14.29 27.56 49.68
CA GLU A 272 15.39 27.89 50.60
C GLU A 272 15.74 29.37 50.52
#